data_AF-A0A429V7S2-F1
#
_entry.id   AF-A0A429V7S2-F1
#
_cell.length_a   1.000
_cell.length_b   1.000
_cell.length_c   1.000
_cell.angle_alpha   90.00
_cell.angle_beta   90.00
_cell.angle_gamma   90.00
#
_symmetry.space_group_name_H-M   'P 1'
#
loop_
_entity.id
_entity.type
_entity.pdbx_description
1 polymer ?
#
loop_
_entity_poly.entity_id
_entity_poly.type
_entity_poly.pdbx_seq_one_letter_code
_entity_poly.pdbx_strand_id
1 'polypeptide(L)'
;MLALLLAAGMVAAPPVGATPQPVSVNPYANELFDRDPALKNWATQVYDTGHKGWLTTFEAQRALAAFKEIADGDHDGRVTVAEYEEAKRFIAARWALGN
;
A
#
# COMPACT_ATOMS: atom_id res chain seq x y z
N MET A 1 -52.40 -35.39 -11.05
CA MET A 1 -51.04 -35.06 -10.56
C MET A 1 -50.86 -33.56 -10.68
N LEU A 2 -50.65 -32.84 -9.57
CA LEU A 2 -49.79 -31.65 -9.55
C LEU A 2 -49.40 -31.38 -8.09
N ALA A 3 -48.13 -31.58 -7.80
CA ALA A 3 -47.54 -31.48 -6.47
C ALA A 3 -47.30 -30.02 -6.11
N LEU A 4 -47.71 -29.64 -4.90
CA LEU A 4 -47.43 -28.36 -4.27
C LEU A 4 -45.97 -28.34 -3.81
N LEU A 5 -45.11 -27.55 -4.46
CA LEU A 5 -43.73 -27.32 -4.02
C LEU A 5 -43.71 -26.34 -2.84
N LEU A 6 -43.25 -26.80 -1.67
CA LEU A 6 -42.86 -25.93 -0.56
C LEU A 6 -41.48 -25.34 -0.84
N ALA A 7 -41.38 -24.01 -0.90
CA ALA A 7 -40.10 -23.30 -0.91
C ALA A 7 -39.66 -23.03 0.55
N ALA A 8 -38.66 -23.76 1.01
CA ALA A 8 -38.00 -23.49 2.28
C ALA A 8 -36.98 -22.35 2.09
N GLY A 9 -37.25 -21.20 2.70
CA GLY A 9 -36.31 -20.08 2.75
C GLY A 9 -35.17 -20.36 3.74
N MET A 10 -33.96 -20.59 3.22
CA MET A 10 -32.75 -20.55 4.04
C MET A 10 -32.37 -19.08 4.28
N VAL A 11 -32.53 -18.60 5.51
CA VAL A 11 -31.89 -17.37 5.98
C VAL A 11 -30.41 -17.65 6.18
N ALA A 12 -29.56 -17.10 5.29
CA ALA A 12 -28.12 -17.12 5.46
C ALA A 12 -27.73 -16.23 6.66
N ALA A 13 -27.08 -16.80 7.66
CA ALA A 13 -26.54 -16.04 8.79
C ALA A 13 -25.35 -15.17 8.31
N PRO A 14 -25.17 -13.95 8.85
CA PRO A 14 -23.99 -13.14 8.56
C PRO A 14 -22.73 -13.85 9.09
N PRO A 15 -21.58 -13.74 8.40
CA PRO A 15 -20.33 -14.30 8.88
C PRO A 15 -19.95 -13.65 10.22
N VAL A 16 -19.89 -14.47 11.26
CA VAL A 16 -19.56 -14.06 12.62
C VAL A 16 -18.05 -13.78 12.67
N GLY A 17 -17.69 -12.51 12.89
CA GLY A 17 -16.46 -12.09 13.56
C GLY A 17 -15.12 -12.42 12.88
N ALA A 18 -14.73 -11.65 11.86
CA ALA A 18 -13.31 -11.46 11.61
C ALA A 18 -12.73 -10.61 12.74
N THR A 19 -11.93 -11.20 13.62
CA THR A 19 -11.13 -10.43 14.58
C THR A 19 -10.15 -9.55 13.80
N PRO A 20 -10.06 -8.23 14.09
CA PRO A 20 -9.06 -7.38 13.46
C PRO A 20 -7.67 -7.98 13.74
N GLN A 21 -7.03 -8.50 12.70
CA GLN A 21 -5.65 -8.95 12.83
C GLN A 21 -4.79 -7.71 13.11
N PRO A 22 -3.91 -7.74 14.13
CA PRO A 22 -2.98 -6.64 14.34
C PRO A 22 -2.14 -6.49 13.06
N VAL A 23 -2.22 -5.33 12.42
CA VAL A 23 -1.36 -5.04 11.28
C VAL A 23 0.08 -5.01 11.77
N SER A 24 0.89 -5.96 11.29
CA SER A 24 2.33 -5.93 11.56
C SER A 24 2.90 -4.66 10.94
N VAL A 25 3.58 -3.86 11.75
CA VAL A 25 4.23 -2.63 11.30
C VAL A 25 5.72 -2.93 11.12
N ASN A 26 6.27 -2.62 9.94
CA ASN A 26 7.71 -2.71 9.72
C ASN A 26 8.40 -1.55 10.47
N PRO A 27 9.17 -1.82 11.55
CA PRO A 27 9.84 -0.75 12.30
C PRO A 27 10.90 0.00 11.48
N TYR A 28 11.36 -0.60 10.36
CA TYR A 28 12.36 -0.04 9.46
C TYR A 28 11.75 0.58 8.19
N ALA A 29 10.43 0.81 8.15
CA ALA A 29 9.76 1.38 6.97
C ALA A 29 10.35 2.73 6.54
N ASN A 30 10.91 3.49 7.48
CA ASN A 30 11.55 4.77 7.24
C ASN A 30 12.89 4.66 6.49
N GLU A 31 13.63 3.54 6.65
CA GLU A 31 15.03 3.45 6.19
C GLU A 31 15.19 3.68 4.70
N LEU A 32 14.24 3.21 3.89
CA LEU A 32 14.26 3.43 2.44
C LEU A 32 14.28 4.93 2.13
N PHE A 33 13.37 5.69 2.75
CA PHE A 33 13.20 7.11 2.50
C PHE A 33 14.33 7.94 3.12
N ASP A 34 14.89 7.50 4.24
CA ASP A 34 16.01 8.21 4.87
C ASP A 34 17.31 8.07 4.06
N ARG A 35 17.44 7.02 3.23
CA ARG A 35 18.59 6.79 2.34
C ARG A 35 18.42 7.40 0.95
N ASP A 36 17.20 7.71 0.53
CA ASP A 36 16.90 8.18 -0.82
C ASP A 36 16.08 9.48 -0.80
N PRO A 37 16.72 10.65 -0.94
CA PRO A 37 16.05 11.95 -0.85
C PRO A 37 14.95 12.18 -1.89
N ALA A 38 15.07 11.59 -3.08
CA ALA A 38 14.03 11.71 -4.11
C ALA A 38 12.75 10.98 -3.68
N LEU A 39 12.90 9.76 -3.16
CA LEU A 39 11.79 9.01 -2.59
C LEU A 39 11.25 9.68 -1.33
N LYS A 40 12.12 10.29 -0.49
CA LYS A 40 11.69 11.04 0.70
C LYS A 40 10.76 12.18 0.32
N ASN A 41 11.16 13.01 -0.65
CA ASN A 41 10.39 14.17 -1.07
C ASN A 41 9.03 13.77 -1.62
N TRP A 42 8.98 12.74 -2.47
CA TRP A 42 7.71 12.20 -2.93
C TRP A 42 6.85 11.68 -1.78
N ALA A 43 7.43 10.86 -0.89
CA ALA A 43 6.69 10.23 0.18
C ALA A 43 6.16 11.26 1.20
N THR A 44 6.91 12.32 1.51
CA THR A 44 6.41 13.40 2.37
C THR A 44 5.32 14.22 1.69
N GLN A 45 5.42 14.50 0.38
CA GLN A 45 4.36 15.21 -0.33
C GLN A 45 3.03 14.44 -0.35
N VAL A 46 3.07 13.11 -0.45
CA VAL A 46 1.88 12.28 -0.66
C VAL A 46 1.33 11.67 0.65
N TYR A 47 2.19 11.29 1.59
CA TYR A 47 1.81 10.49 2.76
C TYR A 47 1.99 11.21 4.10
N ASP A 48 2.68 12.35 4.16
CA ASP A 48 2.76 13.14 5.40
C ASP A 48 1.44 13.89 5.64
N THR A 49 0.50 13.19 6.28
CA THR A 49 -0.85 13.71 6.53
C THR A 49 -0.84 14.85 7.55
N GLY A 50 0.19 14.91 8.39
CA GLY A 50 0.37 15.96 9.40
C GLY A 50 1.19 17.17 8.92
N HIS A 51 1.69 17.17 7.68
CA HIS A 51 2.53 18.22 7.10
C HIS A 51 3.68 18.66 8.02
N LYS A 52 4.30 17.71 8.71
CA LYS A 52 5.40 17.94 9.67
C LYS A 52 6.78 17.89 9.01
N GLY A 53 6.86 17.48 7.74
CA GLY A 53 8.11 17.34 7.00
C GLY A 53 8.83 16.01 7.22
N TRP A 54 8.22 15.09 7.98
CA TRP A 54 8.75 13.74 8.19
C TRP A 54 7.63 12.69 8.26
N LEU A 55 8.00 11.43 7.99
CA LEU A 55 7.07 10.30 8.02
C LEU A 55 7.14 9.60 9.37
N THR A 56 6.00 9.39 10.01
CA THR A 56 5.84 8.36 11.04
C THR A 56 6.02 6.98 10.42
N THR A 57 6.27 5.96 11.24
CA THR A 57 6.41 4.57 10.75
C THR A 57 5.16 4.09 10.00
N PHE A 58 3.96 4.51 10.41
CA PHE A 58 2.72 4.16 9.70
C PHE A 58 2.62 4.83 8.33
N GLU A 59 2.99 6.11 8.22
CA GLU A 59 3.00 6.82 6.93
C GLU A 59 4.08 6.24 6.01
N ALA A 60 5.27 5.96 6.55
CA ALA A 60 6.36 5.32 5.82
C ALA A 60 5.97 3.91 5.35
N GLN A 61 5.24 3.14 6.15
CA GLN A 61 4.75 1.82 5.73
C GLN A 61 3.77 1.91 4.56
N ARG A 62 2.86 2.89 4.58
CA ARG A 62 1.94 3.13 3.46
C ARG A 62 2.69 3.57 2.20
N ALA A 63 3.66 4.48 2.35
CA ALA A 63 4.51 4.92 1.25
C ALA A 63 5.35 3.76 0.69
N LEU A 64 5.87 2.87 1.54
CA LEU A 64 6.66 1.70 1.14
C LEU A 64 5.80 0.69 0.36
N ALA A 65 4.57 0.45 0.81
CA ALA A 65 3.63 -0.41 0.08
C ALA A 65 3.34 0.15 -1.32
N ALA A 66 3.05 1.45 -1.42
CA ALA A 66 2.82 2.10 -2.70
C ALA A 66 4.07 2.13 -3.60
N PHE A 67 5.25 2.35 -3.01
CA PHE A 67 6.51 2.26 -3.76
C PHE A 67 6.71 0.86 -4.32
N LYS A 68 6.42 -0.19 -3.55
CA LYS A 68 6.48 -1.57 -4.02
C LYS A 68 5.53 -1.80 -5.20
N GLU A 69 4.28 -1.33 -5.11
CA GLU A 69 3.31 -1.45 -6.21
C GLU A 69 3.76 -0.73 -7.49
N ILE A 70 4.49 0.38 -7.37
CA ILE A 70 5.07 1.10 -8.52
C ILE A 70 6.29 0.35 -9.08
N ALA A 71 7.10 -0.27 -8.20
CA ALA A 71 8.36 -0.89 -8.58
C ALA A 71 8.20 -2.31 -9.12
N ASP A 72 7.33 -3.12 -8.53
CA ASP A 72 7.04 -4.52 -8.90
C ASP A 72 6.26 -4.56 -10.23
N GLY A 73 6.98 -4.28 -11.32
CA GLY A 73 6.41 -4.01 -12.64
C GLY A 73 6.02 -5.28 -13.39
N ASP A 74 6.67 -6.40 -13.09
CA ASP A 74 6.29 -7.71 -13.60
C ASP A 74 5.29 -8.47 -12.69
N HIS A 75 4.98 -7.90 -11.53
CA HIS A 75 4.02 -8.41 -10.55
C HIS A 75 4.39 -9.80 -9.99
N ASP A 76 5.69 -10.12 -9.92
CA ASP A 76 6.18 -11.36 -9.32
C ASP A 76 6.23 -11.32 -7.78
N GLY A 77 5.95 -10.14 -7.19
CA GLY A 77 5.92 -9.92 -5.76
C GLY A 77 7.26 -9.49 -5.17
N ARG A 78 8.31 -9.36 -5.99
CA ARG A 78 9.66 -8.92 -5.64
C ARG A 78 9.94 -7.58 -6.29
N VAL A 79 11.05 -6.98 -5.90
CA VAL A 79 11.55 -5.76 -6.53
C VAL A 79 13.02 -5.98 -6.82
N THR A 80 13.35 -6.07 -8.10
CA THR A 80 14.72 -6.13 -8.59
C THR A 80 15.38 -4.75 -8.51
N VAL A 81 16.70 -4.70 -8.66
CA VAL A 81 17.43 -3.41 -8.73
C VAL A 81 16.99 -2.59 -9.95
N ALA A 82 16.70 -3.25 -11.08
CA ALA A 82 16.26 -2.56 -12.30
C ALA A 82 14.91 -1.88 -12.08
N GLU A 83 13.95 -2.61 -11.53
CA GLU A 83 12.62 -2.13 -11.15
C GLU A 83 12.67 -0.99 -10.12
N TYR A 84 13.52 -1.13 -9.11
CA TYR A 84 13.76 -0.08 -8.13
C TYR A 84 14.20 1.24 -8.77
N GLU A 85 15.18 1.17 -9.67
CA GLU A 85 15.71 2.34 -10.37
C GLU A 85 14.72 2.93 -11.37
N GLU A 86 13.92 2.09 -12.04
CA GLU A 86 12.85 2.53 -12.92
C GLU A 86 11.75 3.27 -12.15
N ALA A 87 11.28 2.71 -11.02
CA ALA A 87 10.32 3.35 -10.14
C ALA A 87 10.82 4.69 -9.61
N LYS A 88 12.10 4.76 -9.21
CA LYS A 88 12.72 6.03 -8.80
C LYS A 88 12.71 7.08 -9.90
N ARG A 89 13.09 6.71 -11.13
CA ARG A 89 13.07 7.63 -12.27
C ARG A 89 11.65 8.09 -12.57
N PHE A 90 10.68 7.18 -12.51
CA PHE A 90 9.27 7.51 -12.70
C PHE A 90 8.76 8.50 -11.65
N ILE A 91 9.02 8.23 -10.36
CA ILE A 91 8.63 9.11 -9.26
C ILE A 91 9.33 10.47 -9.39
N ALA A 92 10.63 10.48 -9.65
CA ALA A 92 11.37 11.72 -9.86
C ALA A 92 10.78 12.52 -11.04
N ALA A 93 10.52 11.90 -12.19
CA ALA A 93 9.97 12.59 -13.35
C ALA A 93 8.58 13.20 -13.08
N ARG A 94 7.74 12.50 -12.29
CA ARG A 94 6.37 12.92 -12.00
C ARG A 94 6.27 13.95 -10.86
N TRP A 95 7.20 13.96 -9.91
CA TRP A 95 7.16 14.82 -8.73
C TRP A 95 8.31 15.85 -8.63
N ALA A 96 9.30 15.85 -9.52
CA ALA A 96 10.35 16.87 -9.56
C ALA A 96 9.87 18.24 -10.09
N LEU A 97 8.66 18.34 -10.66
CA LEU A 97 8.11 19.58 -11.23
C LEU A 97 7.23 20.40 -10.26
N GLY A 98 7.17 20.01 -8.98
CA GLY A 98 6.30 20.65 -7.98
C GLY A 98 7.01 21.58 -7.00
N ASN A 99 8.05 22.31 -7.45
CA ASN A 99 8.77 23.28 -6.62
C ASN A 99 8.60 24.71 -7.18
#